data_AF-A0A844IAE7-F1
#
_entry.id   AF-A0A844IAE7-F1
#
_cell.length_a   1.000
_cell.length_b   1.000
_cell.length_c   1.000
_cell.angle_alpha   90.00
_cell.angle_beta   90.00
_cell.angle_gamma   90.00
#
_symmetry.space_group_name_H-M   'P 1'
#
loop_
_entity.id
_entity.type
_entity.pdbx_description
1 polymer ?
#
loop_
_entity_poly.entity_id
_entity_poly.type
_entity_poly.pdbx_seq_one_letter_code
_entity_poly.pdbx_strand_id
1 'polypeptide(L)'
;MTLITNNSNNLATIKPSKMQPTIVSHRVVLGITAFSVSFGLSLVPNWDISRAFFTGIITVLATYAAAFLVDKRRRNDEWKMIGSLQRRIRDIEGLKSRILKEIHQLEEYRNLLYAETQQLENQIGDCRSQRDSLHRDIGTFAAQKKQIEAEIYNLKNEFAHLENSNIELNNSCNNLIAEKRRLELNCHASRAEINQIQPQIDTIKQQKKELENDVILLERLKPQLEEKLYELRIEIHNQELEITKQNNLLVETGITRNNLENTLKSLQNKTLEQKMEVNQLQNQISVLQDERDLLQNQVWELLQQVETINPSTLPDNEENNLDLFPFDELLEPLDPINGKPDHTENLPAKWNNFFNHLPGYEIQVLKAILEQDNPKATIKEIAEANITMPNLLIDAINEIASNTIGELIIETNTEVPEIVEEHLLNVKTMITKYSEIS
;
A
#
# COMPACT_ATOMS: atom_id res chain seq x y z
N MET A 1 37.39 39.54 87.49
CA MET A 1 38.41 39.24 88.51
C MET A 1 38.87 40.57 89.08
N THR A 2 38.52 40.83 90.33
CA THR A 2 38.78 42.06 91.09
C THR A 2 40.24 42.13 91.52
N LEU A 3 40.90 43.29 91.32
CA LEU A 3 42.05 43.67 92.14
C LEU A 3 41.97 45.15 92.53
N ILE A 4 41.82 45.33 93.84
CA ILE A 4 41.96 46.55 94.62
C ILE A 4 43.45 46.82 94.81
N THR A 5 43.90 48.07 94.70
CA THR A 5 45.08 48.53 95.47
C THR A 5 44.86 49.94 96.03
N ASN A 6 44.99 49.99 97.35
CA ASN A 6 44.89 51.11 98.28
C ASN A 6 46.30 51.69 98.59
N ASN A 7 46.36 52.73 99.43
CA ASN A 7 47.52 53.41 100.06
C ASN A 7 48.20 54.54 99.27
N SER A 8 48.03 55.84 99.63
CA SER A 8 48.37 56.59 100.86
C SER A 8 49.87 56.92 100.99
N ASN A 9 50.19 58.22 101.10
CA ASN A 9 50.98 58.76 102.21
C ASN A 9 51.13 60.29 102.20
N ASN A 10 50.91 60.82 103.39
CA ASN A 10 51.02 62.20 103.87
C ASN A 10 52.45 62.76 103.82
N LEU A 11 52.59 64.09 103.69
CA LEU A 11 53.66 64.88 104.33
C LEU A 11 53.24 66.36 104.34
N ALA A 12 52.58 66.83 105.40
CA ALA A 12 53.16 67.47 106.59
C ALA A 12 53.74 68.88 106.32
N THR A 13 52.93 69.87 106.71
CA THR A 13 53.19 71.29 106.87
C THR A 13 54.27 71.55 107.94
N ILE A 14 55.31 72.32 107.60
CA ILE A 14 56.33 72.78 108.56
C ILE A 14 56.15 74.29 108.80
N LYS A 15 55.84 74.61 110.06
CA LYS A 15 55.69 75.94 110.68
C LYS A 15 57.07 76.49 111.06
N PRO A 16 57.49 77.71 110.66
CA PRO A 16 58.72 78.28 111.17
C PRO A 16 58.51 78.99 112.52
N SER A 17 59.33 78.61 113.51
CA SER A 17 59.37 79.16 114.86
C SER A 17 60.08 80.53 114.92
N LYS A 18 59.49 81.46 115.66
CA LYS A 18 60.11 82.73 116.10
C LYS A 18 61.34 82.46 116.98
N MET A 19 62.49 83.02 116.64
CA MET A 19 63.61 83.23 117.57
C MET A 19 63.86 84.73 117.73
N GLN A 20 63.69 85.22 118.97
CA GLN A 20 64.09 86.55 119.42
C GLN A 20 65.60 86.55 119.73
N PRO A 21 66.37 87.60 119.39
CA PRO A 21 67.72 87.78 119.90
C PRO A 21 67.72 88.76 121.08
N THR A 22 68.08 88.25 122.26
CA THR A 22 68.52 89.05 123.42
C THR A 22 69.84 89.72 123.08
N ILE A 23 69.80 91.00 122.68
CA ILE A 23 70.98 91.82 122.44
C ILE A 23 71.38 92.46 123.77
N VAL A 24 72.12 91.71 124.59
CA VAL A 24 73.11 92.34 125.47
C VAL A 24 74.45 92.08 124.82
N SER A 25 75.06 93.17 124.34
CA SER A 25 76.22 93.14 123.45
C SER A 25 77.41 92.43 124.11
N HIS A 26 77.60 91.16 123.78
CA HIS A 26 78.82 90.39 124.11
C HIS A 26 80.10 91.15 123.74
N ARG A 27 80.02 92.07 122.75
CA ARG A 27 81.11 92.97 122.33
C ARG A 27 81.47 94.03 123.39
N VAL A 28 80.48 94.51 124.15
CA VAL A 28 80.71 95.50 125.22
C VAL A 28 81.35 94.85 126.43
N VAL A 29 80.90 93.64 126.82
CA VAL A 29 81.47 92.90 127.95
C VAL A 29 82.94 92.50 127.69
N LEU A 30 83.26 92.08 126.46
CA LEU A 30 84.64 91.73 126.07
C LEU A 30 85.56 92.96 126.00
N GLY A 31 85.04 94.12 125.60
CA GLY A 31 85.79 95.37 125.61
C GLY A 31 86.15 95.85 127.02
N ILE A 32 85.20 95.77 127.97
CA ILE A 32 85.43 96.17 129.37
C ILE A 32 86.47 95.26 130.04
N THR A 33 86.36 93.93 129.85
CA THR A 33 87.31 92.97 130.43
C THR A 33 88.72 93.12 129.86
N ALA A 34 88.87 93.34 128.54
CA ALA A 34 90.17 93.59 127.91
C ALA A 34 90.81 94.93 128.36
N PHE A 35 90.00 95.96 128.61
CA PHE A 35 90.45 97.24 129.18
C PHE A 35 91.03 97.05 130.59
N SER A 36 90.29 96.36 131.47
CA SER A 36 90.71 96.13 132.86
C SER A 36 92.04 95.35 132.95
N VAL A 37 92.19 94.29 132.15
CA VAL A 37 93.43 93.49 132.14
C VAL A 37 94.62 94.31 131.62
N SER A 38 94.43 95.12 130.58
CA SER A 38 95.52 95.88 129.95
C SER A 38 95.91 97.13 130.73
N PHE A 39 94.94 97.80 131.36
CA PHE A 39 95.19 98.91 132.29
C PHE A 39 95.96 98.42 133.52
N GLY A 40 95.56 97.27 134.09
CA GLY A 40 96.24 96.67 135.23
C GLY A 40 97.68 96.27 134.93
N LEU A 41 97.94 95.63 133.79
CA LEU A 41 99.29 95.16 133.44
C LEU A 41 100.29 96.31 133.17
N SER A 42 99.80 97.44 132.65
CA SER A 42 100.62 98.60 132.26
C SER A 42 100.95 99.55 133.42
N LEU A 43 100.22 99.46 134.54
CA LEU A 43 100.43 100.28 135.74
C LEU A 43 101.59 99.78 136.64
N VAL A 44 101.84 98.47 136.64
CA VAL A 44 102.73 97.78 137.61
C VAL A 44 104.22 98.15 137.51
N PRO A 45 104.82 98.45 136.34
CA PRO A 45 106.27 98.69 136.26
C PRO A 45 106.73 100.13 136.53
N ASN A 46 105.95 101.16 136.15
CA ASN A 46 106.43 102.56 136.12
C ASN A 46 105.45 103.59 136.75
N TRP A 47 104.31 103.17 137.34
CA TRP A 47 103.27 104.04 137.93
C TRP A 47 102.82 105.22 137.03
N ASP A 48 102.97 105.07 135.71
CA ASP A 48 102.70 106.12 134.73
C ASP A 48 101.27 105.98 134.18
N ILE A 49 100.31 106.60 134.88
CA ILE A 49 98.87 106.48 134.63
C ILE A 49 98.52 106.83 133.18
N SER A 50 99.20 107.83 132.60
CA SER A 50 98.94 108.28 131.23
C SER A 50 99.23 107.17 130.21
N ARG A 51 100.36 106.46 130.34
CA ARG A 51 100.71 105.37 129.42
C ARG A 51 99.77 104.17 129.55
N ALA A 52 99.38 103.82 130.78
CA ALA A 52 98.47 102.71 131.05
C ALA A 52 97.08 102.93 130.46
N PHE A 53 96.56 104.16 130.54
CA PHE A 53 95.29 104.53 129.95
C PHE A 53 95.30 104.45 128.41
N PHE A 54 96.37 104.93 127.77
CA PHE A 54 96.53 104.80 126.32
C PHE A 54 96.59 103.35 125.85
N THR A 55 97.32 102.47 126.57
CA THR A 55 97.36 101.04 126.25
C THR A 55 96.01 100.35 126.44
N GLY A 56 95.23 100.77 127.44
CA GLY A 56 93.86 100.30 127.65
C GLY A 56 92.95 100.67 126.47
N ILE A 57 92.96 101.94 126.03
CA ILE A 57 92.16 102.41 124.89
C ILE A 57 92.54 101.68 123.59
N ILE A 58 93.84 101.53 123.32
CA ILE A 58 94.33 100.80 122.14
C ILE A 58 93.83 99.36 122.16
N THR A 59 93.82 98.71 123.33
CA THR A 59 93.38 97.32 123.45
C THR A 59 91.87 97.17 123.25
N VAL A 60 91.06 98.12 123.71
CA VAL A 60 89.60 98.11 123.45
C VAL A 60 89.33 98.27 121.96
N LEU A 61 89.99 99.22 121.29
CA LEU A 61 89.89 99.42 119.85
C LEU A 61 90.34 98.18 119.07
N ALA A 62 91.46 97.57 119.46
CA ALA A 62 91.97 96.34 118.85
C ALA A 62 91.01 95.15 119.06
N THR A 63 90.44 95.01 120.26
CA THR A 63 89.48 93.95 120.59
C THR A 63 88.17 94.12 119.83
N TYR A 64 87.68 95.36 119.69
CA TYR A 64 86.48 95.66 118.91
C TYR A 64 86.71 95.43 117.41
N ALA A 65 87.88 95.81 116.89
CA ALA A 65 88.27 95.55 115.51
C ALA A 65 88.41 94.03 115.23
N ALA A 66 89.01 93.27 116.15
CA ALA A 66 89.12 91.82 116.05
C ALA A 66 87.75 91.14 116.08
N ALA A 67 86.85 91.56 116.98
CA ALA A 67 85.48 91.04 117.05
C ALA A 67 84.68 91.34 115.77
N PHE A 68 84.86 92.53 115.17
CA PHE A 68 84.24 92.88 113.90
C PHE A 68 84.78 92.03 112.73
N LEU A 69 86.09 91.78 112.70
CA LEU A 69 86.71 90.92 111.67
C LEU A 69 86.25 89.46 111.80
N VAL A 70 86.17 88.91 113.01
CA VAL A 70 85.69 87.55 113.27
C VAL A 70 84.21 87.40 112.90
N ASP A 71 83.37 88.37 113.25
CA ASP A 71 81.96 88.38 112.91
C ASP A 71 81.72 88.54 111.39
N LYS A 72 82.58 89.32 110.70
CA LYS A 72 82.58 89.42 109.25
C LYS A 72 83.02 88.12 108.57
N ARG A 73 84.02 87.42 109.12
CA ARG A 73 84.46 86.11 108.62
C ARG A 73 83.39 85.04 108.84
N ARG A 74 82.79 84.98 110.04
CA ARG A 74 81.69 84.05 110.34
C ARG A 74 80.49 84.27 109.43
N ARG A 75 80.06 85.52 109.23
CA ARG A 75 79.00 85.83 108.26
C ARG A 75 79.39 85.38 106.85
N ASN A 76 80.64 85.60 106.44
CA ASN A 76 81.11 85.14 105.13
C ASN A 76 81.06 83.60 104.99
N ASP A 77 81.35 82.86 106.06
CA ASP A 77 81.30 81.39 106.05
C ASP A 77 79.85 80.87 106.11
N GLU A 78 78.96 81.53 106.86
CA GLU A 78 77.51 81.28 106.82
C GLU A 78 76.92 81.60 105.43
N TRP A 79 77.36 82.68 104.77
CA TRP A 79 76.98 83.01 103.39
C TRP A 79 77.46 81.96 102.39
N LYS A 80 78.67 81.41 102.56
CA LYS A 80 79.14 80.29 101.72
C LYS A 80 78.33 79.02 101.98
N MET A 81 78.00 78.72 103.23
CA MET A 81 77.18 77.55 103.57
C MET A 81 75.77 77.69 103.01
N ILE A 82 75.11 78.84 103.20
CA ILE A 82 73.81 79.15 102.60
C ILE A 82 73.90 79.09 101.07
N GLY A 83 74.95 79.64 100.46
CA GLY A 83 75.20 79.54 99.03
C GLY A 83 75.35 78.10 98.54
N SER A 84 76.02 77.24 99.30
CA SER A 84 76.18 75.81 98.99
C SER A 84 74.87 75.02 99.15
N LEU A 85 74.07 75.34 100.18
CA LEU A 85 72.76 74.73 100.41
C LEU A 85 71.76 75.17 99.33
N GLN A 86 71.74 76.46 98.98
CA GLN A 86 70.92 76.97 97.88
C GLN A 86 71.34 76.36 96.54
N ARG A 87 72.65 76.15 96.32
CA ARG A 87 73.14 75.45 95.13
C ARG A 87 72.66 74.00 95.11
N ARG A 88 72.77 73.27 96.23
CA ARG A 88 72.29 71.89 96.34
C ARG A 88 70.76 71.79 96.19
N ILE A 89 69.99 72.73 96.74
CA ILE A 89 68.54 72.81 96.56
C ILE A 89 68.22 73.02 95.08
N ARG A 90 68.89 73.96 94.41
CA ARG A 90 68.74 74.18 92.97
C ARG A 90 69.11 72.96 92.13
N ASP A 91 70.18 72.26 92.50
CA ASP A 91 70.61 71.04 91.82
C ASP A 91 69.56 69.92 92.00
N ILE A 92 69.02 69.75 93.21
CA ILE A 92 67.95 68.77 93.49
C ILE A 92 66.65 69.14 92.77
N GLU A 93 66.26 70.41 92.75
CA GLU A 93 65.10 70.90 91.99
C GLU A 93 65.29 70.67 90.49
N GLY A 94 66.51 70.91 89.99
CA GLY A 94 66.91 70.60 88.62
C GLY A 94 66.76 69.11 88.30
N LEU A 95 67.27 68.23 89.16
CA LEU A 95 67.11 66.77 89.02
C LEU A 95 65.64 66.34 89.10
N LYS A 96 64.85 66.89 90.03
CA LYS A 96 63.40 66.61 90.13
C LYS A 96 62.67 67.00 88.84
N SER A 97 63.00 68.15 88.24
CA SER A 97 62.40 68.57 86.97
C SER A 97 62.77 67.64 85.81
N ARG A 98 63.99 67.10 85.79
CA ARG A 98 64.42 66.11 84.78
C ARG A 98 63.70 64.79 84.96
N ILE A 99 63.64 64.27 86.19
CA ILE A 99 62.91 63.04 86.51
C ILE A 99 61.43 63.18 86.17
N LEU A 100 60.79 64.32 86.47
CA LEU A 100 59.39 64.54 86.11
C LEU A 100 59.17 64.56 84.59
N LYS A 101 60.10 65.15 83.83
CA LYS A 101 60.05 65.11 82.36
C LYS A 101 60.21 63.69 81.83
N GLU A 102 61.16 62.92 82.38
CA GLU A 102 61.37 61.52 82.01
C GLU A 102 60.16 60.65 82.36
N ILE A 103 59.54 60.85 83.53
CA ILE A 103 58.29 60.15 83.92
C ILE A 103 57.17 60.50 82.95
N HIS A 104 57.00 61.77 82.60
CA HIS A 104 55.96 62.19 81.67
C HIS A 104 56.17 61.58 80.28
N GLN A 105 57.40 61.61 79.77
CA GLN A 105 57.76 60.95 78.50
C GLN A 105 57.53 59.44 78.55
N LEU A 106 57.85 58.79 79.67
CA LEU A 106 57.61 57.36 79.86
C LEU A 106 56.12 57.04 79.93
N GLU A 107 55.31 57.93 80.52
CA GLU A 107 53.86 57.81 80.58
C GLU A 107 53.22 57.99 79.19
N GLU A 108 53.66 58.98 78.41
CA GLU A 108 53.26 59.13 77.01
C GLU A 108 53.61 57.90 76.18
N TYR A 109 54.83 57.39 76.31
CA TYR A 109 55.27 56.17 75.62
C TYR A 109 54.44 54.95 76.04
N ARG A 110 54.15 54.81 77.34
CA ARG A 110 53.27 53.75 77.85
C ARG A 110 51.86 53.85 77.27
N ASN A 111 51.29 55.05 77.19
CA ASN A 111 49.96 55.27 76.64
C ASN A 111 49.93 54.96 75.14
N LEU A 112 50.96 55.35 74.38
CA LEU A 112 51.11 54.98 72.97
C LEU A 112 51.20 53.47 72.78
N LEU A 113 52.07 52.79 73.54
CA LEU A 113 52.22 51.34 73.47
C LEU A 113 50.93 50.61 73.85
N TYR A 114 50.18 51.13 74.82
CA TYR A 114 48.89 50.59 75.21
C TYR A 114 47.85 50.73 74.09
N ALA A 115 47.78 51.92 73.46
CA ALA A 115 46.89 52.16 72.32
C ALA A 115 47.25 51.25 71.12
N GLU A 116 48.54 51.09 70.83
CA GLU A 116 49.02 50.18 69.78
C GLU A 116 48.65 48.73 70.10
N THR A 117 48.83 48.30 71.35
CA THR A 117 48.43 46.95 71.79
C THR A 117 46.94 46.71 71.59
N GLN A 118 46.10 47.68 71.97
CA GLN A 118 44.65 47.59 71.78
C GLN A 118 44.27 47.56 70.29
N GLN A 119 44.95 48.34 69.44
CA GLN A 119 44.75 48.31 68.01
C GLN A 119 45.12 46.96 67.40
N LEU A 120 46.27 46.39 67.79
CA LEU A 120 46.70 45.06 67.36
C LEU A 120 45.73 43.97 67.85
N GLU A 121 45.24 44.07 69.08
CA GLU A 121 44.24 43.15 69.62
C GLU A 121 42.94 43.18 68.80
N ASN A 122 42.44 44.37 68.45
CA ASN A 122 41.29 44.52 67.57
C ASN A 122 41.55 43.93 66.18
N GLN A 123 42.71 44.20 65.57
CA GLN A 123 43.08 43.63 64.27
C GLN A 123 43.18 42.10 64.31
N ILE A 124 43.70 41.52 65.40
CA ILE A 124 43.71 40.07 65.62
C ILE A 124 42.28 39.53 65.75
N GLY A 125 41.40 40.25 66.45
CA GLY A 125 39.97 39.92 66.55
C GLY A 125 39.25 39.89 65.20
N ASP A 126 39.47 40.92 64.38
CA ASP A 126 38.92 41.02 63.02
C ASP A 126 39.46 39.91 62.12
N CYS A 127 40.78 39.65 62.17
CA CYS A 127 41.42 38.59 61.40
C CYS A 127 40.86 37.21 61.77
N ARG A 128 40.64 36.95 63.07
CA ARG A 128 39.99 35.71 63.53
C ARG A 128 38.57 35.59 63.03
N SER A 129 37.79 36.66 63.10
CA SER A 129 36.41 36.68 62.63
C SER A 129 36.32 36.42 61.12
N GLN A 130 37.21 37.03 60.33
CA GLN A 130 37.31 36.77 58.88
C GLN A 130 37.71 35.33 58.58
N ARG A 131 38.71 34.79 59.29
CA ARG A 131 39.13 33.40 59.16
C ARG A 131 37.97 32.44 59.47
N ASP A 132 37.23 32.70 60.54
CA ASP A 132 36.11 31.85 60.95
C ASP A 132 34.95 31.91 59.93
N SER A 133 34.68 33.10 59.35
CA SER A 133 33.73 33.24 58.23
C SER A 133 34.20 32.45 57.00
N LEU A 134 35.46 32.60 56.60
CA LEU A 134 36.02 31.89 55.45
C LEU A 134 35.99 30.38 55.67
N HIS A 135 36.25 29.90 56.88
CA HIS A 135 36.16 28.48 57.20
C HIS A 135 34.72 27.96 57.07
N ARG A 136 33.74 28.76 57.50
CA ARG A 136 32.32 28.43 57.30
C ARG A 136 31.97 28.37 55.82
N ASP A 137 32.42 29.34 55.03
CA ASP A 137 32.15 29.40 53.59
C ASP A 137 32.85 28.26 52.83
N ILE A 138 34.07 27.88 53.21
CA ILE A 138 34.74 26.68 52.68
C ILE A 138 33.90 25.42 52.99
N GLY A 139 33.35 25.33 54.20
CA GLY A 139 32.46 24.23 54.58
C GLY A 139 31.19 24.16 53.74
N THR A 140 30.55 25.31 53.46
CA THR A 140 29.35 25.36 52.61
C THR A 140 29.68 25.02 51.16
N PHE A 141 30.78 25.53 50.60
CA PHE A 141 31.21 25.18 49.25
C PHE A 141 31.59 23.70 49.12
N ALA A 142 32.22 23.10 50.13
CA ALA A 142 32.52 21.68 50.15
C ALA A 142 31.24 20.83 50.15
N ALA A 143 30.22 21.22 50.92
CA ALA A 143 28.92 20.56 50.93
C ALA A 143 28.20 20.69 49.59
N GLN A 144 28.16 21.89 49.01
CA GLN A 144 27.57 22.15 47.69
C GLN A 144 28.28 21.35 46.59
N LYS A 145 29.60 21.31 46.60
CA LYS A 145 30.39 20.50 45.66
C LYS A 145 29.99 19.02 45.74
N LYS A 146 29.89 18.47 46.95
CA LYS A 146 29.48 17.06 47.15
C LYS A 146 28.05 16.81 46.66
N GLN A 147 27.14 17.77 46.85
CA GLN A 147 25.78 17.67 46.34
C GLN A 147 25.75 17.66 44.80
N ILE A 148 26.45 18.60 44.16
CA ILE A 148 26.55 18.66 42.69
C ILE A 148 27.19 17.38 42.13
N GLU A 149 28.22 16.85 42.77
CA GLU A 149 28.84 15.57 42.36
C GLU A 149 27.83 14.41 42.42
N ALA A 150 26.97 14.38 43.44
CA ALA A 150 25.90 13.37 43.54
C ALA A 150 24.83 13.56 42.46
N GLU A 151 24.43 14.81 42.17
CA GLU A 151 23.48 15.13 41.10
C GLU A 151 24.03 14.75 39.72
N ILE A 152 25.31 15.02 39.44
CA ILE A 152 26.00 14.61 38.21
C ILE A 152 26.00 13.08 38.08
N TYR A 153 26.28 12.36 39.17
CA TYR A 153 26.25 10.90 39.16
C TYR A 153 24.85 10.34 38.87
N ASN A 154 23.82 10.92 39.49
CA ASN A 154 22.43 10.54 39.24
C ASN A 154 22.02 10.81 37.79
N LEU A 155 22.31 12.00 37.27
CA LEU A 155 22.00 12.38 35.90
C LEU A 155 22.73 11.49 34.88
N LYS A 156 23.98 11.10 35.18
CA LYS A 156 24.73 10.15 34.35
C LYS A 156 24.05 8.78 34.29
N ASN A 157 23.52 8.30 35.41
CA ASN A 157 22.78 7.03 35.44
C ASN A 157 21.45 7.13 34.70
N GLU A 158 20.73 8.25 34.85
CA GLU A 158 19.50 8.50 34.09
C GLU A 158 19.77 8.54 32.59
N PHE A 159 20.87 9.17 32.16
CA PHE A 159 21.26 9.21 30.75
C PHE A 159 21.58 7.81 30.23
N ALA A 160 22.34 7.00 30.99
CA ALA A 160 22.63 5.62 30.62
C ALA A 160 21.35 4.75 30.53
N HIS A 161 20.40 4.96 31.45
CA HIS A 161 19.10 4.28 31.41
C HIS A 161 18.29 4.71 30.18
N LEU A 162 18.27 6.00 29.86
CA LEU A 162 17.56 6.54 28.69
C LEU A 162 18.18 6.05 27.38
N GLU A 163 19.52 5.96 27.31
CA GLU A 163 20.25 5.41 26.17
C GLU A 163 19.91 3.93 25.95
N ASN A 164 19.91 3.13 27.02
CA ASN A 164 19.50 1.72 26.95
C ASN A 164 18.04 1.58 26.50
N SER A 165 17.12 2.37 27.05
CA SER A 165 15.71 2.40 26.67
C SER A 165 15.54 2.78 25.19
N ASN A 166 16.33 3.72 24.68
CA ASN A 166 16.32 4.10 23.26
C ASN A 166 16.83 2.94 22.37
N ILE A 167 17.90 2.26 22.77
CA ILE A 167 18.40 1.07 22.06
C ILE A 167 17.32 -0.04 22.02
N GLU A 168 16.66 -0.32 23.14
CA GLU A 168 15.57 -1.29 23.22
C GLU A 168 14.38 -0.92 22.33
N LEU A 169 13.99 0.36 22.33
CA LEU A 169 12.91 0.87 21.49
C LEU A 169 13.28 0.79 20.01
N ASN A 170 14.51 1.14 19.65
CA ASN A 170 15.02 1.04 18.29
C ASN A 170 15.04 -0.43 17.81
N ASN A 171 15.47 -1.36 18.66
CA ASN A 171 15.43 -2.79 18.36
C ASN A 171 13.99 -3.28 18.16
N SER A 172 13.06 -2.85 19.02
CA SER A 172 11.64 -3.17 18.89
C SER A 172 11.03 -2.60 17.60
N CYS A 173 11.39 -1.37 17.24
CA CYS A 173 10.97 -0.74 15.98
C CYS A 173 11.50 -1.51 14.76
N ASN A 174 12.77 -1.90 14.77
CA ASN A 174 13.37 -2.69 13.71
C ASN A 174 12.70 -4.07 13.56
N ASN A 175 12.36 -4.72 14.67
CA ASN A 175 11.60 -5.97 14.66
C ASN A 175 10.20 -5.78 14.07
N LEU A 176 9.48 -4.73 14.47
CA LEU A 176 8.17 -4.39 13.91
C LEU A 176 8.24 -4.09 12.40
N ILE A 177 9.30 -3.42 11.94
CA ILE A 177 9.52 -3.17 10.51
C ILE A 177 9.73 -4.50 9.76
N ALA A 178 10.49 -5.43 10.33
CA ALA A 178 10.70 -6.75 9.74
C ALA A 178 9.39 -7.56 9.68
N GLU A 179 8.61 -7.55 10.76
CA GLU A 179 7.30 -8.22 10.79
C GLU A 179 6.31 -7.61 9.80
N LYS A 180 6.26 -6.28 9.71
CA LYS A 180 5.44 -5.56 8.72
C LYS A 180 5.79 -6.00 7.30
N ARG A 181 7.08 -6.03 6.95
CA ARG A 181 7.54 -6.49 5.62
C ARG A 181 7.13 -7.94 5.36
N ARG A 182 7.26 -8.83 6.35
CA ARG A 182 6.83 -10.22 6.23
C ARG A 182 5.32 -10.32 5.98
N LEU A 183 4.51 -9.55 6.70
CA LEU A 183 3.06 -9.52 6.52
C LEU A 183 2.66 -8.96 5.16
N GLU A 184 3.33 -7.90 4.68
CA GLU A 184 3.14 -7.34 3.35
C GLU A 184 3.43 -8.38 2.26
N LEU A 185 4.54 -9.11 2.36
CA LEU A 185 4.87 -10.19 1.42
C LEU A 185 3.80 -11.29 1.42
N ASN A 186 3.31 -11.70 2.59
CA ASN A 186 2.24 -12.69 2.69
C ASN A 186 0.93 -12.18 2.06
N CYS A 187 0.56 -10.92 2.29
CA CYS A 187 -0.60 -10.29 1.64
C CYS A 187 -0.46 -10.25 0.12
N HIS A 188 0.74 -9.95 -0.39
CA HIS A 188 1.01 -10.00 -1.82
C HIS A 188 0.89 -11.42 -2.39
N ALA A 189 1.41 -12.43 -1.69
CA ALA A 189 1.28 -13.83 -2.08
C ALA A 189 -0.19 -14.27 -2.12
N SER A 190 -0.96 -14.04 -1.05
CA SER A 190 -2.39 -14.36 -1.03
C SER A 190 -3.19 -13.60 -2.09
N ARG A 191 -2.84 -12.34 -2.39
CA ARG A 191 -3.45 -11.58 -3.48
C ARG A 191 -3.12 -12.18 -4.85
N ALA A 192 -1.90 -12.66 -5.05
CA ALA A 192 -1.52 -13.35 -6.28
C ALA A 192 -2.27 -14.68 -6.44
N GLU A 193 -2.43 -15.46 -5.37
CA GLU A 193 -3.25 -16.68 -5.37
C GLU A 193 -4.71 -16.39 -5.72
N ILE A 194 -5.31 -15.36 -5.10
CA ILE A 194 -6.68 -14.92 -5.44
C ILE A 194 -6.78 -14.54 -6.91
N ASN A 195 -5.82 -13.76 -7.42
CA ASN A 195 -5.79 -13.36 -8.83
C ASN A 195 -5.60 -14.55 -9.79
N GLN A 196 -4.98 -15.65 -9.33
CA GLN A 196 -4.85 -16.88 -10.12
C GLN A 196 -6.12 -17.74 -10.09
N ILE A 197 -6.83 -17.78 -8.96
CA ILE A 197 -8.06 -18.57 -8.80
C ILE A 197 -9.24 -17.90 -9.52
N GLN A 198 -9.32 -16.56 -9.52
CA GLN A 198 -10.40 -15.82 -10.15
C GLN A 198 -10.68 -16.21 -11.62
N PRO A 199 -9.69 -16.26 -12.55
CA PRO A 199 -9.94 -16.68 -13.93
C PRO A 199 -10.36 -18.15 -14.04
N GLN A 200 -9.94 -19.02 -13.10
CA GLN A 200 -10.39 -20.41 -13.07
C GLN A 200 -11.88 -20.49 -12.71
N ILE A 201 -12.32 -19.70 -11.74
CA ILE A 201 -13.75 -19.58 -11.39
C ILE A 201 -14.55 -19.05 -12.59
N ASP A 202 -14.05 -18.04 -13.29
CA ASP A 202 -14.73 -17.47 -14.46
C ASP A 202 -14.82 -18.49 -15.61
N THR A 203 -13.77 -19.28 -15.82
CA THR A 203 -13.76 -20.37 -16.80
C THR A 203 -14.78 -21.46 -16.44
N ILE A 204 -14.81 -21.91 -15.20
CA ILE A 204 -15.78 -22.92 -14.72
C ILE A 204 -17.21 -22.39 -14.84
N LYS A 205 -17.43 -21.10 -14.56
CA LYS A 205 -18.74 -20.46 -14.70
C LYS A 205 -19.20 -20.44 -16.16
N GLN A 206 -18.28 -20.18 -17.10
CA GLN A 206 -18.58 -20.23 -18.54
C GLN A 206 -18.90 -21.65 -19.00
N GLN A 207 -18.08 -22.63 -18.61
CA GLN A 207 -18.31 -24.05 -18.92
C GLN A 207 -19.65 -24.54 -18.38
N LYS A 208 -20.02 -24.13 -17.15
CA LYS A 208 -21.33 -24.43 -16.57
C LYS A 208 -22.46 -23.89 -17.44
N LYS A 209 -22.35 -22.65 -17.93
CA LYS A 209 -23.36 -22.03 -18.79
C LYS A 209 -23.49 -22.74 -20.14
N GLU A 210 -22.37 -23.16 -20.73
CA GLU A 210 -22.38 -23.98 -21.95
C GLU A 210 -23.08 -25.32 -21.73
N LEU A 211 -22.75 -26.03 -20.64
CA LEU A 211 -23.39 -27.29 -20.31
C LEU A 211 -24.89 -27.12 -20.04
N GLU A 212 -25.31 -26.03 -19.38
CA GLU A 212 -26.73 -25.70 -19.20
C GLU A 212 -27.44 -25.50 -20.55
N ASN A 213 -26.82 -24.85 -21.52
CA ASN A 213 -27.38 -24.69 -22.86
C ASN A 213 -27.49 -26.03 -23.60
N ASP A 214 -26.47 -26.88 -23.52
CA ASP A 214 -26.48 -28.21 -24.13
C ASP A 214 -27.59 -29.08 -23.55
N VAL A 215 -27.82 -29.01 -22.23
CA VAL A 215 -28.94 -29.70 -21.58
C VAL A 215 -30.28 -29.21 -22.11
N ILE A 216 -30.47 -27.89 -22.24
CA ILE A 216 -31.71 -27.32 -22.81
C ILE A 216 -31.92 -27.79 -24.26
N LEU A 217 -30.85 -27.85 -25.06
CA LEU A 217 -30.92 -28.37 -26.43
C LEU A 217 -31.33 -29.85 -26.43
N LEU A 218 -30.71 -30.66 -25.57
CA LEU A 218 -31.03 -32.09 -25.44
C LEU A 218 -32.49 -32.31 -25.00
N GLU A 219 -32.96 -31.51 -24.05
CA GLU A 219 -34.36 -31.51 -23.60
C GLU A 219 -35.33 -31.15 -24.74
N ARG A 220 -34.92 -30.31 -25.69
CA ARG A 220 -35.71 -29.99 -26.88
C ARG A 220 -35.64 -31.08 -27.95
N LEU A 221 -34.50 -31.72 -28.15
CA LEU A 221 -34.32 -32.75 -29.17
C LEU A 221 -35.03 -34.06 -28.81
N LYS A 222 -35.09 -34.40 -27.51
CA LYS A 222 -35.77 -35.60 -27.02
C LYS A 222 -37.23 -35.72 -27.50
N PRO A 223 -38.13 -34.74 -27.29
CA PRO A 223 -39.51 -34.83 -27.75
C PRO A 223 -39.63 -34.88 -29.27
N GLN A 224 -38.74 -34.20 -30.01
CA GLN A 224 -38.73 -34.28 -31.48
C GLN A 224 -38.42 -35.69 -31.97
N LEU A 225 -37.48 -36.38 -31.32
CA LEU A 225 -37.14 -37.76 -31.64
C LEU A 225 -38.28 -38.72 -31.23
N GLU A 226 -38.91 -38.49 -30.07
CA GLU A 226 -40.08 -39.24 -29.62
C GLU A 226 -41.26 -39.08 -30.59
N GLU A 227 -41.50 -37.88 -31.11
CA GLU A 227 -42.50 -37.60 -32.14
C GLU A 227 -42.18 -38.34 -33.45
N LYS A 228 -40.95 -38.25 -33.95
CA LYS A 228 -40.52 -38.99 -35.15
C LYS A 228 -40.66 -40.50 -34.98
N LEU A 229 -40.37 -41.03 -33.79
CA LEU A 229 -40.54 -42.45 -33.49
C LEU A 229 -42.02 -42.84 -33.48
N TYR A 230 -42.89 -41.97 -32.96
CA TYR A 230 -44.34 -42.17 -33.00
C TYR A 230 -44.89 -42.13 -34.43
N GLU A 231 -44.47 -41.15 -35.24
CA GLU A 231 -44.81 -41.07 -36.67
C GLU A 231 -44.41 -42.35 -37.42
N LEU A 232 -43.16 -42.80 -37.25
CA LEU A 232 -42.67 -44.01 -37.91
C LEU A 232 -43.44 -45.26 -37.46
N ARG A 233 -43.85 -45.32 -36.18
CA ARG A 233 -44.69 -46.41 -35.67
C ARG A 233 -46.07 -46.43 -36.32
N ILE A 234 -46.67 -45.25 -36.56
CA ILE A 234 -47.94 -45.15 -37.29
C ILE A 234 -47.75 -45.62 -38.74
N GLU A 235 -46.67 -45.19 -39.40
CA GLU A 235 -46.38 -45.59 -40.77
C GLU A 235 -46.23 -47.11 -40.93
N ILE A 236 -45.47 -47.74 -40.02
CA ILE A 236 -45.34 -49.20 -39.96
C ILE A 236 -46.72 -49.85 -39.81
N HIS A 237 -47.56 -49.36 -38.91
CA HIS A 237 -48.89 -49.92 -38.68
C HIS A 237 -49.79 -49.80 -39.93
N ASN A 238 -49.74 -48.68 -40.64
CA ASN A 238 -50.48 -48.49 -41.89
C ASN A 238 -49.99 -49.46 -42.97
N GLN A 239 -48.68 -49.65 -43.10
CA GLN A 239 -48.11 -50.60 -44.05
C GLN A 239 -48.50 -52.04 -43.72
N GLU A 240 -48.49 -52.43 -42.43
CA GLU A 240 -49.00 -53.73 -41.99
C GLU A 240 -50.47 -53.93 -42.39
N LEU A 241 -51.31 -52.92 -42.21
CA LEU A 241 -52.71 -52.97 -42.61
C LEU A 241 -52.85 -53.17 -44.13
N GLU A 242 -52.10 -52.44 -44.95
CA GLU A 242 -52.10 -52.62 -46.40
C GLU A 242 -51.60 -54.03 -46.81
N ILE A 243 -50.57 -54.57 -46.14
CA ILE A 243 -50.13 -55.96 -46.35
C ILE A 243 -51.26 -56.95 -46.03
N THR A 244 -51.98 -56.76 -44.92
CA THR A 244 -53.12 -57.65 -44.59
C THR A 244 -54.24 -57.57 -45.61
N LYS A 245 -54.54 -56.37 -46.12
CA LYS A 245 -55.54 -56.16 -47.17
C LYS A 245 -55.13 -56.81 -48.48
N GLN A 246 -53.88 -56.65 -48.90
CA GLN A 246 -53.34 -57.30 -50.10
C GLN A 246 -53.37 -58.83 -49.95
N ASN A 247 -53.00 -59.37 -48.79
CA ASN A 247 -53.09 -60.80 -48.53
C ASN A 247 -54.53 -61.32 -48.62
N ASN A 248 -55.50 -60.59 -48.06
CA ASN A 248 -56.91 -60.96 -48.17
C ASN A 248 -57.39 -60.97 -49.63
N LEU A 249 -57.02 -59.95 -50.43
CA LEU A 249 -57.32 -59.92 -51.87
C LEU A 249 -56.66 -61.06 -52.63
N LEU A 250 -55.42 -61.43 -52.27
CA LEU A 250 -54.71 -62.56 -52.88
C LEU A 250 -55.38 -63.89 -52.55
N VAL A 251 -55.87 -64.08 -51.32
CA VAL A 251 -56.67 -65.24 -50.93
C VAL A 251 -57.98 -65.30 -51.72
N GLU A 252 -58.71 -64.19 -51.82
CA GLU A 252 -59.96 -64.12 -52.59
C GLU A 252 -59.72 -64.43 -54.07
N THR A 253 -58.66 -63.85 -54.66
CA THR A 253 -58.25 -64.14 -56.04
C THR A 253 -57.84 -65.61 -56.20
N GLY A 254 -57.21 -66.21 -55.19
CA GLY A 254 -56.91 -67.64 -55.16
C GLY A 254 -58.17 -68.51 -55.18
N ILE A 255 -59.21 -68.12 -54.42
CA ILE A 255 -60.51 -68.81 -54.40
C ILE A 255 -61.20 -68.68 -55.75
N THR A 256 -61.26 -67.49 -56.35
CA THR A 256 -61.88 -67.28 -57.67
C THR A 256 -61.13 -68.05 -58.76
N ARG A 257 -59.79 -68.07 -58.72
CA ARG A 257 -58.95 -68.88 -59.62
C ARG A 257 -59.28 -70.37 -59.49
N ASN A 258 -59.39 -70.90 -58.26
CA ASN A 258 -59.76 -72.30 -58.03
C ASN A 258 -61.17 -72.63 -58.54
N ASN A 259 -62.13 -71.72 -58.35
CA ASN A 259 -63.48 -71.88 -58.87
C ASN A 259 -63.49 -71.92 -60.41
N LEU A 260 -62.75 -71.01 -61.06
CA LEU A 260 -62.58 -71.01 -62.51
C LEU A 260 -61.86 -72.27 -63.02
N GLU A 261 -60.87 -72.77 -62.29
CA GLU A 261 -60.20 -74.02 -62.64
C GLU A 261 -61.18 -75.21 -62.57
N ASN A 262 -62.07 -75.22 -61.57
CA ASN A 262 -63.13 -76.23 -61.46
C ASN A 262 -64.18 -76.12 -62.57
N THR A 263 -64.58 -74.90 -62.97
CA THR A 263 -65.50 -74.72 -64.12
C THR A 263 -64.83 -75.08 -65.44
N LEU A 264 -63.54 -74.80 -65.60
CA LEU A 264 -62.78 -75.22 -66.78
C LEU A 264 -62.68 -76.75 -66.85
N LYS A 265 -62.40 -77.43 -65.73
CA LYS A 265 -62.43 -78.89 -65.66
C LYS A 265 -63.81 -79.46 -66.00
N SER A 266 -64.88 -78.84 -65.51
CA SER A 266 -66.25 -79.30 -65.82
C SER A 266 -66.61 -79.08 -67.29
N LEU A 267 -66.21 -77.95 -67.89
CA LEU A 267 -66.35 -77.69 -69.31
C LEU A 267 -65.53 -78.68 -70.15
N GLN A 268 -64.28 -78.95 -69.76
CA GLN A 268 -63.42 -79.92 -70.44
C GLN A 268 -64.06 -81.32 -70.43
N ASN A 269 -64.65 -81.73 -69.31
CA ASN A 269 -65.41 -82.99 -69.22
C ASN A 269 -66.62 -82.96 -70.16
N LYS A 270 -67.39 -81.86 -70.20
CA LYS A 270 -68.52 -81.72 -71.14
C LYS A 270 -68.06 -81.77 -72.61
N THR A 271 -66.94 -81.14 -72.97
CA THR A 271 -66.40 -81.22 -74.33
C THR A 271 -65.97 -82.65 -74.67
N LEU A 272 -65.43 -83.39 -73.70
CA LEU A 272 -65.08 -84.79 -73.88
C LEU A 272 -66.33 -85.66 -74.07
N GLU A 273 -67.38 -85.44 -73.27
CA GLU A 273 -68.71 -86.05 -73.45
C GLU A 273 -69.28 -85.76 -74.83
N GLN A 274 -69.32 -84.49 -75.26
CA GLN A 274 -69.78 -84.09 -76.59
C GLN A 274 -68.94 -84.73 -77.69
N LYS A 275 -67.62 -84.86 -77.52
CA LYS A 275 -66.76 -85.54 -78.50
C LYS A 275 -67.06 -87.03 -78.58
N MET A 276 -67.39 -87.68 -77.47
CA MET A 276 -67.85 -89.07 -77.46
C MET A 276 -69.22 -89.19 -78.16
N GLU A 277 -70.13 -88.25 -77.92
CA GLU A 277 -71.44 -88.20 -78.59
C GLU A 277 -71.29 -87.99 -80.10
N VAL A 278 -70.43 -87.06 -80.54
CA VAL A 278 -70.10 -86.86 -81.96
C VAL A 278 -69.49 -88.13 -82.55
N ASN A 279 -68.56 -88.81 -81.86
CA ASN A 279 -68.02 -90.08 -82.34
C ASN A 279 -69.10 -91.17 -82.44
N GLN A 280 -70.05 -91.23 -81.51
CA GLN A 280 -71.19 -92.15 -81.60
C GLN A 280 -72.09 -91.81 -82.79
N LEU A 281 -72.41 -90.54 -83.01
CA LEU A 281 -73.18 -90.09 -84.17
C LEU A 281 -72.42 -90.37 -85.47
N GLN A 282 -71.10 -90.16 -85.50
CA GLN A 282 -70.25 -90.48 -86.65
C GLN A 282 -70.28 -91.98 -86.96
N ASN A 283 -70.22 -92.83 -85.94
CA ASN A 283 -70.37 -94.27 -86.10
C ASN A 283 -71.77 -94.63 -86.61
N GLN A 284 -72.82 -93.98 -86.10
CA GLN A 284 -74.19 -94.18 -86.62
C GLN A 284 -74.29 -93.75 -88.09
N ILE A 285 -73.68 -92.62 -88.47
CA ILE A 285 -73.61 -92.16 -89.87
C ILE A 285 -72.84 -93.16 -90.72
N SER A 286 -71.73 -93.73 -90.24
CA SER A 286 -70.98 -94.76 -90.97
C SER A 286 -71.83 -96.00 -91.21
N VAL A 287 -72.58 -96.46 -90.21
CA VAL A 287 -73.51 -97.60 -90.36
C VAL A 287 -74.61 -97.29 -91.37
N LEU A 288 -75.20 -96.09 -91.30
CA LEU A 288 -76.19 -95.64 -92.27
C LEU A 288 -75.60 -95.43 -93.67
N GLN A 289 -74.33 -95.04 -93.79
CA GLN A 289 -73.61 -94.96 -95.07
C GLN A 289 -73.35 -96.35 -95.64
N ASP A 290 -72.93 -97.32 -94.83
CA ASP A 290 -72.77 -98.71 -95.25
C ASP A 290 -74.10 -99.32 -95.71
N GLU A 291 -75.19 -99.00 -95.01
CA GLU A 291 -76.55 -99.39 -95.41
C GLU A 291 -76.96 -98.70 -96.72
N ARG A 292 -76.64 -97.42 -96.90
CA ARG A 292 -76.87 -96.68 -98.15
C ARG A 292 -76.04 -97.25 -99.30
N ASP A 293 -74.78 -97.61 -99.08
CA ASP A 293 -73.90 -98.20 -100.09
C ASP A 293 -74.34 -99.63 -100.44
N LEU A 294 -74.86 -100.40 -99.47
CA LEU A 294 -75.48 -101.70 -99.73
C LEU A 294 -76.75 -101.54 -100.58
N LEU A 295 -77.62 -100.60 -100.24
CA LEU A 295 -78.81 -100.26 -101.02
C LEU A 295 -78.43 -99.75 -102.42
N GLN A 296 -77.38 -98.95 -102.53
CA GLN A 296 -76.90 -98.42 -103.80
C GLN A 296 -76.27 -99.53 -104.68
N ASN A 297 -75.58 -100.50 -104.08
CA ASN A 297 -75.11 -101.69 -104.78
C ASN A 297 -76.27 -102.59 -105.23
N GLN A 298 -77.32 -102.74 -104.42
CA GLN A 298 -78.54 -103.44 -104.83
C GLN A 298 -79.25 -102.72 -106.00
N VAL A 299 -79.28 -101.39 -105.99
CA VAL A 299 -79.78 -100.58 -107.11
C VAL A 299 -78.89 -100.71 -108.35
N TRP A 300 -77.57 -100.76 -108.18
CA TRP A 300 -76.62 -100.91 -109.28
C TRP A 300 -76.68 -102.31 -109.92
N GLU A 301 -76.85 -103.36 -109.12
CA GLU A 301 -77.06 -104.75 -109.59
C GLU A 301 -78.42 -104.89 -110.32
N LEU A 302 -79.45 -104.18 -109.86
CA LEU A 302 -80.74 -104.06 -110.56
C LEU A 302 -80.63 -103.28 -111.88
N LEU A 303 -79.78 -102.25 -111.94
CA LEU A 303 -79.53 -101.48 -113.16
C LEU A 303 -78.73 -102.29 -114.20
N GLN A 304 -77.78 -103.11 -113.76
CA GLN A 304 -76.96 -103.94 -114.66
C GLN A 304 -77.74 -105.11 -115.28
N GLN A 305 -78.88 -105.51 -114.71
CA GLN A 305 -79.80 -106.50 -115.31
C GLN A 305 -80.78 -105.92 -116.34
N VAL A 306 -80.85 -104.60 -116.50
CA VAL A 306 -81.81 -103.92 -117.40
C VAL A 306 -81.15 -103.38 -118.69
N GLU A 307 -79.84 -103.60 -118.88
CA GLU A 307 -79.09 -103.11 -120.06
C GLU A 307 -79.09 -104.10 -121.24
N THR A 308 -80.26 -104.67 -121.57
CA THR A 308 -80.61 -105.22 -122.89
C THR A 308 -82.07 -104.93 -123.19
N ILE A 309 -82.36 -103.78 -123.83
CA ILE A 309 -83.48 -103.44 -124.75
C ILE A 309 -83.60 -101.89 -124.81
N ASN A 310 -83.48 -101.34 -126.04
CA ASN A 310 -83.89 -100.02 -126.56
C ASN A 310 -85.07 -99.29 -125.84
N PRO A 311 -85.39 -98.00 -126.16
CA PRO A 311 -84.57 -96.78 -126.37
C PRO A 311 -85.18 -95.48 -125.75
N SER A 312 -84.45 -94.36 -125.76
CA SER A 312 -84.97 -92.95 -125.81
C SER A 312 -85.71 -92.28 -124.61
N THR A 313 -85.35 -90.99 -124.43
CA THR A 313 -86.11 -89.78 -124.00
C THR A 313 -86.26 -89.37 -122.51
N LEU A 314 -85.74 -88.15 -122.23
CA LEU A 314 -85.92 -87.10 -121.17
C LEU A 314 -87.37 -86.85 -120.66
N PRO A 315 -87.66 -85.97 -119.64
CA PRO A 315 -86.84 -85.10 -118.74
C PRO A 315 -87.24 -85.10 -117.23
N ASP A 316 -86.54 -84.24 -116.45
CA ASP A 316 -86.99 -83.35 -115.34
C ASP A 316 -86.37 -83.46 -113.92
N ASN A 317 -85.94 -82.26 -113.46
CA ASN A 317 -85.97 -81.65 -112.13
C ASN A 317 -84.76 -81.65 -111.16
N GLU A 318 -84.25 -80.42 -111.03
CA GLU A 318 -83.84 -79.66 -109.83
C GLU A 318 -82.71 -80.16 -108.92
N GLU A 319 -81.62 -79.38 -108.89
CA GLU A 319 -80.67 -79.32 -107.76
C GLU A 319 -80.43 -77.86 -107.34
N ASN A 320 -80.59 -77.63 -106.03
CA ASN A 320 -80.39 -76.36 -105.33
C ASN A 320 -79.21 -76.45 -104.36
N ASN A 321 -78.66 -75.26 -104.06
CA ASN A 321 -77.87 -74.84 -102.89
C ASN A 321 -76.35 -75.09 -102.86
N LEU A 322 -75.60 -73.98 -102.79
CA LEU A 322 -74.65 -73.75 -101.68
C LEU A 322 -74.34 -72.24 -101.49
N ASP A 323 -74.59 -71.77 -100.26
CA ASP A 323 -74.20 -70.50 -99.62
C ASP A 323 -72.68 -70.42 -99.31
N LEU A 324 -72.04 -69.35 -98.80
CA LEU A 324 -72.14 -67.87 -98.83
C LEU A 324 -71.16 -67.35 -97.71
N PHE A 325 -70.19 -66.50 -98.08
CA PHE A 325 -69.68 -65.30 -97.34
C PHE A 325 -68.55 -65.35 -96.26
N PRO A 326 -67.86 -64.20 -95.96
CA PRO A 326 -66.46 -63.97 -96.34
C PRO A 326 -65.58 -63.28 -95.24
N PHE A 327 -64.36 -62.87 -95.63
CA PHE A 327 -63.22 -62.24 -94.91
C PHE A 327 -63.50 -60.81 -94.34
N ASP A 328 -62.97 -60.32 -93.20
CA ASP A 328 -61.60 -60.09 -92.67
C ASP A 328 -60.89 -58.83 -93.24
N GLU A 329 -60.75 -57.73 -92.46
CA GLU A 329 -59.71 -56.67 -92.65
C GLU A 329 -59.49 -55.78 -91.40
N LEU A 330 -58.25 -55.27 -91.25
CA LEU A 330 -57.50 -54.93 -90.03
C LEU A 330 -56.92 -53.49 -90.05
N LEU A 331 -56.66 -52.91 -88.85
CA LEU A 331 -55.61 -51.92 -88.45
C LEU A 331 -55.78 -50.43 -88.89
N GLU A 332 -55.36 -49.39 -88.13
CA GLU A 332 -53.98 -48.90 -87.90
C GLU A 332 -53.89 -47.65 -86.92
N PRO A 333 -52.75 -46.93 -86.66
CA PRO A 333 -52.14 -46.71 -85.33
C PRO A 333 -51.70 -45.24 -84.97
N LEU A 334 -50.78 -45.10 -83.97
CA LEU A 334 -50.18 -43.93 -83.29
C LEU A 334 -49.11 -43.12 -84.09
N ASP A 335 -48.82 -41.86 -83.68
CA ASP A 335 -47.45 -41.27 -83.74
C ASP A 335 -47.21 -39.99 -82.84
N PRO A 336 -45.94 -39.64 -82.48
CA PRO A 336 -45.49 -38.63 -81.48
C PRO A 336 -44.57 -37.48 -82.03
N ILE A 337 -44.22 -36.41 -81.25
CA ILE A 337 -43.11 -35.44 -81.54
C ILE A 337 -42.59 -34.83 -80.21
N ASN A 338 -41.31 -34.85 -79.78
CA ASN A 338 -39.99 -34.34 -80.26
C ASN A 338 -39.66 -32.88 -79.82
N GLY A 339 -38.42 -32.63 -79.37
CA GLY A 339 -37.90 -31.31 -78.98
C GLY A 339 -36.40 -31.15 -79.27
N LYS A 340 -35.99 -29.94 -79.70
CA LYS A 340 -34.61 -29.50 -80.00
C LYS A 340 -34.32 -28.10 -79.40
N PRO A 341 -33.05 -27.72 -79.16
CA PRO A 341 -32.61 -26.48 -78.45
C PRO A 341 -31.99 -25.41 -79.38
N ASP A 342 -31.70 -24.20 -78.87
CA ASP A 342 -30.80 -23.22 -79.52
C ASP A 342 -30.19 -22.16 -78.55
N HIS A 343 -29.00 -21.66 -78.90
CA HIS A 343 -28.16 -20.65 -78.21
C HIS A 343 -28.21 -19.27 -78.88
N THR A 344 -27.97 -18.17 -78.12
CA THR A 344 -27.06 -17.00 -78.36
C THR A 344 -27.57 -15.62 -77.88
N GLU A 345 -26.61 -14.82 -77.38
CA GLU A 345 -26.58 -13.33 -77.30
C GLU A 345 -27.55 -12.56 -76.38
N ASN A 346 -27.96 -13.16 -75.29
CA ASN A 346 -28.34 -12.41 -74.10
C ASN A 346 -27.64 -12.99 -72.89
N LEU A 347 -27.39 -12.15 -71.87
CA LEU A 347 -27.00 -12.59 -70.53
C LEU A 347 -27.81 -13.87 -70.25
N PRO A 348 -27.16 -15.04 -70.05
CA PRO A 348 -27.86 -16.32 -70.09
C PRO A 348 -29.07 -16.25 -69.15
N ALA A 349 -30.21 -16.85 -69.53
CA ALA A 349 -31.48 -16.66 -68.79
C ALA A 349 -31.32 -16.88 -67.27
N LYS A 350 -30.41 -17.78 -66.89
CA LYS A 350 -29.99 -18.05 -65.50
C LYS A 350 -29.37 -16.83 -64.80
N TRP A 351 -28.49 -16.09 -65.46
CA TRP A 351 -27.85 -14.87 -64.94
C TRP A 351 -28.81 -13.68 -64.86
N ASN A 352 -29.77 -13.58 -65.80
CA ASN A 352 -30.83 -12.57 -65.68
C ASN A 352 -31.77 -12.88 -64.50
N ASN A 353 -32.01 -14.17 -64.24
CA ASN A 353 -32.77 -14.61 -63.09
C ASN A 353 -32.00 -14.32 -61.78
N PHE A 354 -30.69 -14.60 -61.74
CA PHE A 354 -29.81 -14.25 -60.64
C PHE A 354 -29.84 -12.75 -60.33
N PHE A 355 -29.68 -11.90 -61.35
CA PHE A 355 -29.73 -10.44 -61.21
C PHE A 355 -31.05 -9.93 -60.60
N ASN A 356 -32.20 -10.48 -61.03
CA ASN A 356 -33.51 -10.06 -60.53
C ASN A 356 -33.78 -10.49 -59.08
N HIS A 357 -33.07 -11.51 -58.59
CA HIS A 357 -33.21 -11.99 -57.21
C HIS A 357 -32.21 -11.34 -56.25
N LEU A 358 -31.22 -10.62 -56.76
CA LEU A 358 -30.25 -9.88 -55.95
C LEU A 358 -30.81 -8.52 -55.52
N PRO A 359 -30.93 -8.24 -54.22
CA PRO A 359 -31.23 -6.90 -53.73
C PRO A 359 -30.06 -5.94 -53.99
N GLY A 360 -30.37 -4.64 -54.11
CA GLY A 360 -29.38 -3.63 -54.54
C GLY A 360 -28.13 -3.52 -53.67
N TYR A 361 -28.22 -3.80 -52.37
CA TYR A 361 -27.05 -3.79 -51.47
C TYR A 361 -26.11 -5.00 -51.71
N GLU A 362 -26.63 -6.13 -52.18
CA GLU A 362 -25.81 -7.30 -52.56
C GLU A 362 -25.10 -7.06 -53.91
N ILE A 363 -25.72 -6.29 -54.82
CA ILE A 363 -25.06 -5.82 -56.05
C ILE A 363 -23.92 -4.85 -55.72
N GLN A 364 -24.08 -4.00 -54.69
CA GLN A 364 -23.02 -3.11 -54.21
C GLN A 364 -21.85 -3.89 -53.60
N VAL A 365 -22.10 -5.03 -52.94
CA VAL A 365 -21.06 -5.95 -52.46
C VAL A 365 -20.28 -6.55 -53.63
N LEU A 366 -20.97 -7.04 -54.68
CA LEU A 366 -20.31 -7.55 -55.89
C LEU A 366 -19.48 -6.46 -56.60
N LYS A 367 -19.97 -5.21 -56.62
CA LYS A 367 -19.22 -4.06 -57.14
C LYS A 367 -17.96 -3.76 -56.31
N ALA A 368 -18.07 -3.77 -54.98
CA ALA A 368 -16.95 -3.51 -54.09
C ALA A 368 -15.83 -4.56 -54.26
N ILE A 369 -16.20 -5.84 -54.43
CA ILE A 369 -15.23 -6.93 -54.67
C ILE A 369 -14.55 -6.79 -56.04
N LEU A 370 -15.25 -6.26 -57.05
CA LEU A 370 -14.69 -6.12 -58.40
C LEU A 370 -13.78 -4.88 -58.54
N GLU A 371 -14.05 -3.80 -57.82
CA GLU A 371 -13.36 -2.51 -57.97
C GLU A 371 -12.25 -2.24 -56.94
N GLN A 372 -12.25 -2.90 -55.77
CA GLN A 372 -11.32 -2.62 -54.69
C GLN A 372 -10.36 -3.78 -54.41
N ASP A 373 -9.07 -3.49 -54.25
CA ASP A 373 -8.05 -4.47 -53.86
C ASP A 373 -8.30 -5.10 -52.47
N ASN A 374 -9.05 -4.42 -51.59
CA ASN A 374 -9.46 -4.95 -50.28
C ASN A 374 -10.92 -4.57 -49.94
N PRO A 375 -11.91 -5.38 -50.35
CA PRO A 375 -13.32 -5.07 -50.19
C PRO A 375 -13.85 -5.25 -48.76
N LYS A 376 -13.07 -5.83 -47.82
CA LYS A 376 -13.57 -6.18 -46.47
C LYS A 376 -14.15 -5.00 -45.70
N ALA A 377 -13.52 -3.83 -45.80
CA ALA A 377 -13.96 -2.63 -45.09
C ALA A 377 -15.32 -2.14 -45.64
N THR A 378 -15.48 -2.11 -46.97
CA THR A 378 -16.72 -1.69 -47.62
C THR A 378 -17.83 -2.72 -47.44
N ILE A 379 -17.54 -4.02 -47.51
CA ILE A 379 -18.53 -5.07 -47.22
C ILE A 379 -19.01 -4.96 -45.76
N LYS A 380 -18.12 -4.64 -44.82
CA LYS A 380 -18.50 -4.40 -43.43
C LYS A 380 -19.45 -3.21 -43.28
N GLU A 381 -19.17 -2.10 -43.94
CA GLU A 381 -20.03 -0.92 -43.93
C GLU A 381 -21.42 -1.20 -44.53
N ILE A 382 -21.48 -1.93 -45.65
CA ILE A 382 -22.75 -2.33 -46.29
C ILE A 382 -23.52 -3.30 -45.39
N ALA A 383 -22.84 -4.21 -44.70
CA ALA A 383 -23.45 -5.15 -43.76
C ALA A 383 -24.08 -4.42 -42.56
N GLU A 384 -23.34 -3.48 -41.97
CA GLU A 384 -23.84 -2.68 -40.84
C GLU A 384 -25.04 -1.82 -41.26
N ALA A 385 -25.01 -1.21 -42.45
CA ALA A 385 -26.11 -0.41 -42.98
C ALA A 385 -27.41 -1.21 -43.20
N ASN A 386 -27.29 -2.52 -43.49
CA ASN A 386 -28.43 -3.41 -43.74
C ASN A 386 -28.71 -4.38 -42.57
N ILE A 387 -28.14 -4.12 -41.38
CA ILE A 387 -28.33 -4.91 -40.15
C ILE A 387 -28.06 -6.41 -40.40
N THR A 388 -26.97 -6.69 -41.10
CA THR A 388 -26.53 -8.05 -41.42
C THR A 388 -25.03 -8.20 -41.14
N MET A 389 -24.48 -9.41 -41.29
CA MET A 389 -23.07 -9.68 -41.09
C MET A 389 -22.34 -9.84 -42.43
N PRO A 390 -21.07 -9.41 -42.56
CA PRO A 390 -20.31 -9.48 -43.82
C PRO A 390 -20.27 -10.87 -44.45
N ASN A 391 -20.07 -11.91 -43.64
CA ASN A 391 -20.02 -13.28 -44.12
C ASN A 391 -21.40 -13.76 -44.58
N LEU A 392 -22.48 -13.38 -43.87
CA LEU A 392 -23.84 -13.74 -44.26
C LEU A 392 -24.28 -13.08 -45.57
N LEU A 393 -23.79 -11.89 -45.88
CA LEU A 393 -24.03 -11.26 -47.19
C LEU A 393 -23.37 -12.05 -48.32
N ILE A 394 -22.12 -12.47 -48.12
CA ILE A 394 -21.39 -13.25 -49.12
C ILE A 394 -22.05 -14.62 -49.28
N ASP A 395 -22.43 -15.26 -48.17
CA ASP A 395 -23.14 -16.54 -48.19
C ASP A 395 -24.51 -16.43 -48.87
N ALA A 396 -25.26 -15.36 -48.62
CA ALA A 396 -26.55 -15.12 -49.29
C ALA A 396 -26.39 -14.94 -50.80
N ILE A 397 -25.40 -14.16 -51.25
CA ILE A 397 -25.09 -14.00 -52.69
C ILE A 397 -24.74 -15.35 -53.30
N ASN A 398 -23.90 -16.14 -52.63
CA ASN A 398 -23.50 -17.47 -53.07
C ASN A 398 -24.65 -18.49 -53.04
N GLU A 399 -25.56 -18.39 -52.09
CA GLU A 399 -26.77 -19.23 -52.02
C GLU A 399 -27.71 -18.91 -53.19
N ILE A 400 -27.94 -17.63 -53.48
CA ILE A 400 -28.75 -17.21 -54.63
C ILE A 400 -28.07 -17.65 -55.94
N ALA A 401 -26.73 -17.59 -56.02
CA ALA A 401 -25.96 -18.05 -57.17
C ALA A 401 -26.07 -19.58 -57.35
N SER A 402 -25.91 -20.33 -56.26
CA SER A 402 -26.08 -21.79 -56.25
C SER A 402 -27.49 -22.20 -56.67
N ASN A 403 -28.52 -21.46 -56.25
CA ASN A 403 -29.91 -21.77 -56.58
C ASN A 403 -30.30 -21.42 -58.04
N THR A 404 -29.62 -20.44 -58.65
CA THR A 404 -30.00 -19.94 -59.99
C THR A 404 -29.04 -20.37 -61.10
N ILE A 405 -27.74 -20.28 -60.86
CA ILE A 405 -26.67 -20.61 -61.80
C ILE A 405 -26.16 -22.03 -61.55
N GLY A 406 -26.25 -22.53 -60.31
CA GLY A 406 -25.81 -23.87 -59.91
C GLY A 406 -24.38 -23.90 -59.35
N GLU A 407 -23.74 -22.74 -59.22
CA GLU A 407 -22.33 -22.59 -58.87
C GLU A 407 -22.14 -21.39 -57.93
N LEU A 408 -21.03 -21.38 -57.20
CA LEU A 408 -20.62 -20.29 -56.32
C LEU A 408 -19.92 -19.19 -57.13
N ILE A 409 -20.18 -17.93 -56.81
CA ILE A 409 -19.62 -16.78 -57.55
C ILE A 409 -18.48 -16.13 -56.79
N ILE A 410 -18.52 -16.13 -55.45
CA ILE A 410 -17.50 -15.55 -54.58
C ILE A 410 -16.75 -16.68 -53.88
N GLU A 411 -15.44 -16.74 -54.05
CA GLU A 411 -14.57 -17.64 -53.31
C GLU A 411 -14.33 -17.09 -51.90
N THR A 412 -14.65 -17.90 -50.89
CA THR A 412 -14.46 -17.59 -49.47
C THR A 412 -13.28 -18.32 -48.84
N ASN A 413 -12.55 -19.12 -49.64
CA ASN A 413 -11.38 -19.90 -49.21
C ASN A 413 -10.10 -19.05 -49.13
N THR A 414 -10.11 -17.87 -49.73
CA THR A 414 -9.02 -16.90 -49.72
C THR A 414 -9.21 -15.89 -48.59
N GLU A 415 -8.11 -15.32 -48.09
CA GLU A 415 -8.18 -14.35 -46.98
C GLU A 415 -9.00 -13.13 -47.40
N VAL A 416 -9.05 -12.77 -48.68
CA VAL A 416 -9.90 -11.72 -49.25
C VAL A 416 -10.96 -12.36 -50.17
N PRO A 417 -12.25 -12.00 -50.07
CA PRO A 417 -13.27 -12.53 -50.97
C PRO A 417 -13.00 -12.09 -52.41
N GLU A 418 -12.93 -13.05 -53.34
CA GLU A 418 -12.63 -12.81 -54.76
C GLU A 418 -13.72 -13.45 -55.63
N ILE A 419 -14.03 -12.86 -56.78
CA ILE A 419 -14.99 -13.42 -57.75
C ILE A 419 -14.26 -14.46 -58.60
N VAL A 420 -14.87 -15.64 -58.76
CA VAL A 420 -14.33 -16.73 -59.60
C VAL A 420 -14.06 -16.20 -61.02
N GLU A 421 -12.85 -16.46 -61.56
CA GLU A 421 -12.38 -15.89 -62.83
C GLU A 421 -13.34 -16.16 -64.02
N GLU A 422 -13.99 -17.34 -64.06
CA GLU A 422 -14.93 -17.73 -65.10
C GLU A 422 -16.21 -16.87 -65.12
N HIS A 423 -16.59 -16.32 -63.96
CA HIS A 423 -17.84 -15.58 -63.75
C HIS A 423 -17.64 -14.05 -63.81
N LEU A 424 -16.40 -13.58 -63.86
CA LEU A 424 -16.02 -12.16 -63.83
C LEU A 424 -16.65 -11.36 -64.98
N LEU A 425 -16.68 -11.90 -66.20
CA LEU A 425 -17.27 -11.23 -67.37
C LEU A 425 -18.79 -11.04 -67.24
N ASN A 426 -19.48 -12.04 -66.68
CA ASN A 426 -20.93 -12.01 -66.47
C ASN A 426 -21.29 -11.03 -65.34
N VAL A 427 -20.53 -11.05 -64.22
CA VAL A 427 -20.71 -10.12 -63.10
C VAL A 427 -20.45 -8.68 -63.52
N LYS A 428 -19.39 -8.43 -64.31
CA LYS A 428 -19.11 -7.10 -64.87
C LYS A 428 -20.26 -6.60 -65.74
N THR A 429 -20.82 -7.46 -66.60
CA THR A 429 -21.96 -7.12 -67.46
C THR A 429 -23.21 -6.80 -66.63
N MET A 430 -23.47 -7.52 -65.52
CA MET A 430 -24.57 -7.22 -64.60
C MET A 430 -24.42 -5.90 -63.87
N ILE A 431 -23.21 -5.58 -63.36
CA ILE A 431 -22.94 -4.30 -62.68
C ILE A 431 -23.10 -3.12 -63.65
N THR A 432 -22.71 -3.31 -64.92
CA THR A 432 -22.89 -2.29 -65.96
C THR A 432 -24.38 -2.04 -66.21
N LYS A 433 -25.20 -3.10 -66.35
CA LYS A 433 -26.67 -2.98 -66.46
C LYS A 433 -27.30 -2.31 -65.24
N TYR A 434 -26.86 -2.64 -64.02
CA TYR A 434 -27.37 -2.00 -62.80
C TYR A 434 -27.08 -0.51 -62.76
N SER A 435 -25.89 -0.09 -63.20
CA SER A 435 -25.49 1.33 -63.24
C SER A 435 -26.22 2.14 -64.30
N GLU A 436 -26.84 1.49 -65.29
CA GLU A 436 -27.72 2.13 -66.29
C GLU A 436 -29.18 2.24 -65.82
N ILE A 437 -29.59 1.46 -64.82
CA ILE A 437 -30.97 1.35 -64.31
C ILE A 437 -31.16 2.10 -62.97
N SER A 438 -30.10 2.22 -62.15
CA SER A 438 -30.05 2.96 -60.89
C SER A 438 -29.58 4.40 -61.08
#